data_AF-A0A8T7H475-F1
#
_entry.id   AF-A0A8T7H475-F1
#
_cell.length_a   1.000
_cell.length_b   1.000
_cell.length_c   1.000
_cell.angle_alpha   90.00
_cell.angle_beta   90.00
_cell.angle_gamma   90.00
#
_symmetry.space_group_name_H-M   'P 1'
#
loop_
_entity.id
_entity.type
_entity.pdbx_description
1 polymer ?
#
loop_
_entity_poly.entity_id
_entity_poly.type
_entity_poly.pdbx_seq_one_letter_code
_entity_poly.pdbx_strand_id
1 'polypeptide(L)'
;MSEIHLNRRGINFIEVPEEVEATPGSDLTLHIINHGSPLHITLASTNSSLFTDFFHENLYVVGDAEFTIPIREGAYPGVFSVEVISGYGARRAEFRVVVRERAAPEPEPVEVSPAAPVPAVSSGWRSSAPFILLGAVALALYGLWLTYRVDLLNAAAFAALFLGVILAWLRQRS
;
A
#
# COMPACT_ATOMS: atom_id res chain seq x y z
N MET A 1 13.08 -4.75 -13.67
CA MET A 1 13.63 -6.10 -13.40
C MET A 1 13.44 -6.38 -11.93
N SER A 2 12.82 -7.52 -11.58
CA SER A 2 12.44 -7.91 -10.22
C SER A 2 13.49 -8.84 -9.59
N GLU A 3 14.76 -8.42 -9.63
CA GLU A 3 15.90 -9.21 -9.13
C GLU A 3 16.38 -8.68 -7.77
N ILE A 4 16.56 -9.59 -6.80
CA ILE A 4 17.11 -9.33 -5.48
C ILE A 4 18.47 -10.03 -5.40
N HIS A 5 19.54 -9.29 -5.18
CA HIS A 5 20.87 -9.88 -5.03
C HIS A 5 21.28 -9.96 -3.56
N LEU A 6 21.68 -11.15 -3.14
CA LEU A 6 22.20 -11.42 -1.80
C LEU A 6 23.70 -11.64 -1.87
N ASN A 7 24.41 -11.21 -0.83
CA ASN A 7 25.85 -11.39 -0.66
C ASN A 7 26.75 -10.78 -1.76
N ARG A 8 26.21 -9.99 -2.69
CA ARG A 8 26.95 -9.45 -3.84
C ARG A 8 28.10 -8.53 -3.45
N ARG A 9 27.91 -7.72 -2.39
CA ARG A 9 28.88 -6.72 -1.92
C ARG A 9 29.48 -7.03 -0.54
N GLY A 10 29.12 -8.18 0.06
CA GLY A 10 29.58 -8.58 1.38
C GLY A 10 28.62 -9.53 2.09
N ILE A 11 29.04 -10.08 3.23
CA ILE A 11 28.26 -11.07 4.00
C ILE A 11 26.95 -10.45 4.49
N ASN A 12 25.84 -11.16 4.26
CA ASN A 12 24.46 -10.73 4.53
C ASN A 12 24.05 -9.44 3.80
N PHE A 13 24.81 -8.99 2.79
CA PHE A 13 24.44 -7.80 2.03
C PHE A 13 23.16 -8.08 1.21
N ILE A 14 22.28 -7.09 1.15
CA ILE A 14 21.02 -7.16 0.41
C ILE A 14 20.98 -6.00 -0.58
N GLU A 15 20.80 -6.32 -1.85
CA GLU A 15 20.60 -5.36 -2.93
C GLU A 15 19.25 -5.64 -3.57
N VAL A 16 18.36 -4.66 -3.50
CA VAL A 16 16.98 -4.73 -4.00
C VAL A 16 16.77 -3.68 -5.09
N PRO A 17 15.82 -3.87 -6.01
CA PRO A 17 15.44 -2.82 -6.94
C PRO A 17 14.80 -1.65 -6.18
N GLU A 18 14.74 -0.46 -6.77
CA GLU A 18 14.01 0.66 -6.13
C GLU A 18 12.49 0.50 -6.28
N GLU A 19 12.06 0.05 -7.45
CA GLU A 19 10.67 -0.06 -7.85
C GLU A 19 10.46 -1.27 -8.75
N VAL A 20 9.35 -1.97 -8.55
CA VAL A 20 8.92 -3.10 -9.36
C VAL A 20 7.47 -2.90 -9.75
N GLU A 21 7.17 -3.00 -11.04
CA GLU A 21 5.81 -2.82 -11.52
C GLU A 21 5.04 -4.15 -11.53
N ALA A 22 3.77 -4.09 -11.18
CA ALA A 22 2.85 -5.22 -11.28
C ALA A 22 1.50 -4.79 -11.82
N THR A 23 0.76 -5.73 -12.41
CA THR A 23 -0.59 -5.49 -12.93
C THR A 23 -1.61 -6.18 -12.02
N PRO A 24 -2.80 -5.60 -11.81
CA PRO A 24 -3.91 -6.34 -11.17
C PRO A 24 -4.16 -7.68 -11.87
N GLY A 25 -4.34 -8.74 -11.08
CA GLY A 25 -4.58 -10.09 -11.60
C GLY A 25 -3.34 -10.80 -12.19
N SER A 26 -2.15 -10.24 -12.00
CA SER A 26 -0.89 -10.87 -12.41
C SER A 26 -0.12 -11.44 -11.22
N ASP A 27 0.81 -12.35 -11.52
CA ASP A 27 1.76 -12.86 -10.54
C ASP A 27 3.09 -12.11 -10.68
N LEU A 28 3.51 -11.44 -9.60
CA LEU A 28 4.81 -10.79 -9.54
C LEU A 28 5.86 -11.79 -9.09
N THR A 29 6.74 -12.21 -10.00
CA THR A 29 7.87 -13.10 -9.68
C THR A 29 9.12 -12.30 -9.31
N LEU A 30 9.65 -12.57 -8.13
CA LEU A 30 10.93 -12.08 -7.64
C LEU A 30 12.01 -13.14 -7.85
N HIS A 31 13.10 -12.78 -8.52
CA HIS A 31 14.27 -13.64 -8.68
C HIS A 31 15.32 -13.27 -7.63
N ILE A 32 15.66 -14.21 -6.76
CA ILE A 32 16.58 -14.01 -5.64
C ILE A 32 17.87 -14.72 -5.98
N ILE A 33 18.96 -13.97 -6.14
CA ILE A 33 20.26 -14.48 -6.61
C ILE A 33 21.27 -14.33 -5.47
N ASN A 34 21.73 -15.45 -4.92
CA ASN A 34 22.75 -15.46 -3.88
C ASN A 34 24.15 -15.66 -4.46
N HIS A 35 25.01 -14.65 -4.28
CA HIS A 35 26.39 -14.66 -4.75
C HIS A 35 27.40 -15.25 -3.74
N GLY A 36 26.94 -15.68 -2.56
CA GLY A 36 27.78 -16.11 -1.45
C GLY A 36 27.37 -17.44 -0.84
N SER A 37 27.69 -17.64 0.44
CA SER A 37 27.26 -18.82 1.17
C SER A 37 25.73 -18.86 1.31
N PRO A 38 25.13 -20.06 1.43
CA PRO A 38 23.71 -20.20 1.76
C PRO A 38 23.32 -19.36 2.98
N LEU A 39 22.14 -18.75 2.93
CA LEU A 39 21.62 -17.95 4.04
C LEU A 39 20.09 -18.06 4.14
N HIS A 40 19.58 -17.79 5.33
CA HIS A 40 18.17 -17.54 5.55
C HIS A 40 17.85 -16.06 5.35
N ILE A 41 16.78 -15.80 4.61
CA ILE A 41 16.17 -14.48 4.50
C ILE A 41 14.71 -14.54 4.93
N THR A 42 14.17 -13.38 5.27
CA THR A 42 12.73 -13.20 5.46
C THR A 42 12.22 -12.18 4.45
N LEU A 43 11.16 -12.53 3.74
CA LEU A 43 10.39 -11.61 2.91
C LEU A 43 9.12 -11.21 3.65
N ALA A 44 8.89 -9.92 3.81
CA ALA A 44 7.74 -9.40 4.51
C ALA A 44 7.01 -8.34 3.69
N SER A 45 5.68 -8.37 3.72
CA SER A 45 4.85 -7.39 3.05
C SER A 45 4.39 -6.28 3.99
N THR A 46 4.46 -5.03 3.52
CA THR A 46 4.03 -3.86 4.28
C THR A 46 3.02 -3.07 3.45
N ASN A 47 1.88 -2.70 4.06
CA ASN A 47 0.74 -2.05 3.39
C ASN A 47 0.16 -2.82 2.19
N SER A 48 0.30 -4.14 2.18
CA SER A 48 -0.03 -4.98 1.01
C SER A 48 -1.49 -5.39 0.89
N SER A 49 -2.30 -5.24 1.95
CA SER A 49 -3.64 -5.87 2.08
C SER A 49 -4.65 -5.53 0.98
N LEU A 50 -4.45 -4.42 0.27
CA LEU A 50 -5.29 -4.00 -0.86
C LEU A 50 -4.89 -4.66 -2.18
N PHE A 51 -3.65 -5.15 -2.27
CA PHE A 51 -3.04 -5.65 -3.50
C PHE A 51 -2.80 -7.16 -3.46
N THR A 52 -2.41 -7.71 -2.31
CA THR A 52 -2.06 -9.11 -2.12
C THR A 52 -2.30 -9.52 -0.65
N ASP A 53 -2.19 -10.81 -0.36
CA ASP A 53 -2.28 -11.31 1.01
C ASP A 53 -1.03 -10.91 1.81
N PHE A 54 -1.18 -10.83 3.14
CA PHE A 54 -0.05 -10.58 4.01
C PHE A 54 0.90 -11.78 3.99
N PHE A 55 2.20 -11.52 3.82
CA PHE A 55 3.22 -12.57 3.89
C PHE A 55 4.39 -12.16 4.79
N HIS A 56 4.94 -13.16 5.47
CA HIS A 56 6.15 -13.06 6.29
C HIS A 56 6.90 -14.39 6.21
N GLU A 57 7.52 -14.62 5.06
CA GLU A 57 8.03 -15.93 4.66
C GLU A 57 9.53 -16.02 4.90
N ASN A 58 9.97 -17.14 5.49
CA ASN A 58 11.38 -17.42 5.70
C ASN A 58 11.90 -18.36 4.60
N LEU A 59 12.82 -17.87 3.78
CA LEU A 59 13.41 -18.63 2.69
C LEU A 59 14.85 -19.02 3.03
N TYR A 60 15.20 -20.27 2.73
CA TYR A 60 16.59 -20.73 2.73
C TYR A 60 17.11 -20.74 1.30
N VAL A 61 18.07 -19.87 0.99
CA VAL A 61 18.51 -19.60 -0.39
C VAL A 61 19.88 -20.22 -0.64
N VAL A 62 19.91 -21.24 -1.50
CA VAL A 62 21.13 -21.92 -1.98
C VAL A 62 21.30 -21.61 -3.46
N GLY A 63 22.12 -20.61 -3.78
CA GLY A 63 22.22 -20.08 -5.16
C GLY A 63 21.00 -19.24 -5.51
N ASP A 64 20.17 -19.70 -6.45
CA ASP A 64 19.03 -18.94 -6.95
C ASP A 64 17.71 -19.47 -6.39
N ALA A 65 16.78 -18.56 -6.13
CA ALA A 65 15.42 -18.88 -5.69
C ALA A 65 14.40 -17.94 -6.35
N GLU A 66 13.16 -18.40 -6.43
CA GLU A 66 12.05 -17.59 -6.92
C GLU A 66 10.98 -17.46 -5.83
N PHE A 67 10.36 -16.28 -5.77
CA PHE A 67 9.23 -16.02 -4.90
C PHE A 67 8.14 -15.27 -5.66
N THR A 68 6.94 -15.84 -5.67
CA THR A 68 5.81 -15.29 -6.41
C THR A 68 4.84 -14.59 -5.48
N ILE A 69 4.49 -13.35 -5.80
CA ILE A 69 3.49 -12.55 -5.09
C ILE A 69 2.25 -12.42 -5.99
N PRO A 70 1.13 -13.07 -5.65
CA PRO A 70 -0.09 -12.95 -6.43
C PRO A 70 -0.73 -11.58 -6.22
N ILE A 71 -0.96 -10.83 -7.29
CA ILE A 71 -1.66 -9.54 -7.23
C ILE A 71 -3.15 -9.78 -7.53
N ARG A 72 -4.01 -9.32 -6.62
CA ARG A 72 -5.47 -9.46 -6.73
C ARG A 72 -5.99 -8.82 -8.01
N GLU A 73 -6.96 -9.45 -8.64
CA GLU A 73 -7.59 -8.99 -9.89
C GLU A 73 -8.27 -7.62 -9.72
N GLY A 74 -8.94 -7.39 -8.59
CA GLY A 74 -9.59 -6.12 -8.26
C GLY A 74 -8.69 -5.11 -7.55
N ALA A 75 -7.36 -5.25 -7.63
CA ALA A 75 -6.44 -4.31 -7.00
C ALA A 75 -6.50 -2.94 -7.70
N TYR A 76 -6.74 -1.87 -6.93
CA TYR A 76 -6.66 -0.50 -7.44
C TYR A 76 -5.21 -0.09 -7.71
N PRO A 77 -4.96 0.90 -8.59
CA PRO A 77 -3.63 1.46 -8.75
C PRO A 77 -3.09 2.02 -7.44
N GLY A 78 -1.84 1.70 -7.12
CA GLY A 78 -1.23 2.09 -5.85
C GLY A 78 0.12 1.46 -5.61
N VAL A 79 0.61 1.57 -4.36
CA VAL A 79 1.95 1.14 -3.98
C VAL A 79 1.89 0.38 -2.66
N PHE A 80 2.61 -0.73 -2.59
CA PHE A 80 2.96 -1.39 -1.33
C PHE A 80 4.45 -1.69 -1.30
N SER A 81 4.97 -2.09 -0.13
CA SER A 81 6.40 -2.35 0.05
C SER A 81 6.66 -3.81 0.35
N VAL A 82 7.80 -4.30 -0.12
CA VAL A 82 8.35 -5.61 0.23
C VAL A 82 9.69 -5.40 0.90
N GLU A 83 9.81 -5.97 2.10
CA GLU A 83 11.03 -5.95 2.89
C GLU A 83 11.76 -7.28 2.72
N VAL A 84 13.09 -7.18 2.59
CA VAL A 84 14.02 -8.30 2.57
C VAL A 84 14.92 -8.17 3.78
N ILE A 85 14.92 -9.20 4.64
CA ILE A 85 15.66 -9.21 5.91
C ILE A 85 16.65 -10.37 5.88
N SER A 86 17.89 -10.13 6.29
CA SER A 86 18.94 -11.15 6.34
C SER A 86 19.80 -10.99 7.59
N GLY A 87 20.69 -11.98 7.83
CA GLY A 87 21.61 -11.95 8.97
C GLY A 87 20.88 -11.90 10.31
N TYR A 88 19.79 -12.66 10.46
CA TYR A 88 18.97 -12.71 11.67
C TYR A 88 18.41 -11.33 12.10
N GLY A 89 18.04 -10.49 11.13
CA GLY A 89 17.50 -9.16 11.38
C GLY A 89 18.55 -8.04 11.40
N ALA A 90 19.84 -8.36 11.29
CA ALA A 90 20.91 -7.36 11.28
C ALA A 90 20.93 -6.49 10.01
N ARG A 91 20.36 -7.00 8.90
CA ARG A 91 20.28 -6.29 7.62
C ARG A 91 18.86 -6.31 7.11
N ARG A 92 18.39 -5.16 6.64
CA ARG A 92 17.08 -4.97 6.03
C ARG A 92 17.23 -4.07 4.81
N ALA A 93 16.56 -4.42 3.73
CA ALA A 93 16.36 -3.59 2.56
C ALA A 93 14.88 -3.64 2.17
N GLU A 94 14.40 -2.62 1.47
CA GLU A 94 12.99 -2.48 1.12
C GLU A 94 12.87 -1.92 -0.29
N PHE A 95 11.89 -2.41 -1.04
CA PHE A 95 11.55 -1.90 -2.36
C PHE A 95 10.04 -1.72 -2.53
N ARG A 96 9.67 -0.84 -3.46
CA ARG A 96 8.26 -0.53 -3.73
C ARG A 96 7.74 -1.39 -4.87
N VAL A 97 6.56 -1.97 -4.66
CA VAL A 97 5.78 -2.60 -5.72
C VAL A 97 4.69 -1.63 -6.14
N VAL A 98 4.72 -1.22 -7.39
CA VAL A 98 3.77 -0.26 -7.97
C VAL A 98 2.80 -1.00 -8.85
N VAL A 99 1.55 -1.06 -8.39
CA VAL A 99 0.45 -1.69 -9.12
C VAL A 99 -0.13 -0.63 -10.05
N ARG A 100 0.04 -0.84 -11.36
CA ARG A 100 -0.52 0.03 -12.41
C ARG A 100 -1.54 -0.75 -13.22
N GLU A 101 -2.61 -0.07 -13.61
CA GLU A 101 -3.57 -0.61 -14.56
C GLU A 101 -2.85 -0.80 -15.90
N ARG A 102 -3.06 -1.94 -16.57
CA ARG A 102 -2.46 -2.21 -17.88
C ARG A 102 -2.92 -1.12 -18.84
N ALA A 103 -2.00 -0.36 -19.42
CA ALA A 103 -2.31 0.54 -20.51
C ALA A 103 -2.99 -0.29 -21.61
N ALA A 104 -4.25 0.05 -21.94
CA ALA A 104 -4.92 -0.57 -23.07
C ALA A 104 -4.03 -0.34 -24.31
N PRO A 105 -3.84 -1.37 -25.16
CA PRO A 105 -3.12 -1.18 -26.41
C PRO A 105 -3.76 -0.02 -27.18
N GLU A 106 -2.92 0.89 -27.68
CA GLU A 106 -3.34 2.09 -28.39
C GLU A 106 -4.31 1.70 -29.52
N PRO A 107 -5.55 2.22 -29.52
CA PRO A 107 -6.50 1.86 -30.57
C PRO A 107 -5.97 2.38 -31.90
N GLU A 108 -5.94 1.51 -32.92
CA GLU A 108 -5.69 1.91 -34.31
C GLU A 108 -6.57 3.13 -34.66
N PRO A 109 -6.07 4.09 -35.46
CA PRO A 109 -6.75 5.35 -35.68
C PRO A 109 -8.06 5.13 -36.44
N VAL A 110 -9.17 5.09 -35.70
CA VAL A 110 -10.51 5.12 -36.28
C VAL A 110 -10.82 6.57 -36.68
N GLU A 111 -11.15 6.77 -37.96
CA GLU A 111 -11.55 8.06 -38.51
C GLU A 111 -12.65 8.73 -37.65
N VAL A 112 -12.37 9.96 -37.25
CA VAL A 112 -13.22 10.76 -36.36
C VAL A 112 -14.42 11.31 -37.15
N SER A 113 -15.63 10.89 -36.79
CA SER A 113 -16.85 11.65 -37.10
C SER A 113 -17.24 12.51 -35.87
N PRO A 114 -17.58 13.79 -36.03
CA PRO A 114 -17.71 14.71 -34.91
C PRO A 114 -19.03 14.49 -34.16
N ALA A 115 -18.95 13.92 -32.96
CA ALA A 115 -20.07 13.84 -32.03
C ALA A 115 -20.01 14.97 -30.97
N ALA A 116 -21.20 15.48 -30.69
CA ALA A 116 -21.59 16.64 -29.89
C ALA A 116 -20.96 16.79 -28.49
N PRO A 117 -20.96 18.02 -27.91
CA PRO A 117 -20.30 18.29 -26.63
C PRO A 117 -20.98 17.54 -25.49
N VAL A 118 -20.18 16.74 -24.79
CA VAL A 118 -20.57 16.10 -23.53
C VAL A 118 -20.45 17.14 -22.42
N PRO A 119 -21.48 17.35 -21.57
CA PRO A 119 -21.37 18.31 -20.49
C PRO A 119 -20.32 17.84 -19.48
N ALA A 120 -19.47 18.78 -19.06
CA ALA A 120 -18.50 18.56 -18.00
C ALA A 120 -19.23 18.12 -16.73
N VAL A 121 -19.08 16.84 -16.37
CA VAL A 121 -19.51 16.34 -15.07
C VAL A 121 -18.62 17.03 -14.04
N SER A 122 -19.23 17.96 -13.31
CA SER A 122 -18.63 18.68 -12.20
C SER A 122 -17.89 17.70 -11.30
N SER A 123 -16.58 17.94 -11.15
CA SER A 123 -15.72 17.37 -10.11
C SER A 123 -16.46 17.43 -8.79
N GLY A 124 -17.00 16.28 -8.35
CA GLY A 124 -17.67 16.14 -7.08
C GLY A 124 -16.68 16.47 -5.98
N TRP A 125 -16.81 17.67 -5.42
CA TRP A 125 -16.27 18.01 -4.12
C TRP A 125 -16.79 16.94 -3.17
N ARG A 126 -15.95 15.93 -2.90
CA ARG A 126 -16.33 14.70 -2.21
C ARG A 126 -16.55 15.09 -0.75
N SER A 127 -17.74 15.64 -0.46
CA SER A 127 -18.07 16.43 0.73
C SER A 127 -17.37 15.90 1.98
N SER A 128 -16.34 16.64 2.42
CA SER A 128 -15.64 16.43 3.69
C SER A 128 -16.41 17.04 4.87
N ALA A 129 -17.57 17.65 4.60
CA ALA A 129 -18.46 18.26 5.57
C ALA A 129 -18.78 17.38 6.79
N PRO A 130 -19.06 16.06 6.68
CA PRO A 130 -19.38 15.25 7.86
C PRO A 130 -18.18 15.08 8.80
N PHE A 131 -16.94 15.04 8.28
CA PHE A 131 -15.74 14.90 9.09
C PHE A 131 -15.36 16.20 9.80
N ILE A 132 -15.50 17.33 9.11
CA ILE A 132 -15.29 18.66 9.68
C ILE A 132 -16.32 18.92 10.79
N LEU A 133 -17.58 18.54 10.57
CA LEU A 133 -18.63 18.65 11.58
C LEU A 133 -18.31 17.81 12.81
N LEU A 134 -17.87 16.56 12.63
CA LEU A 134 -17.54 15.67 13.76
C LEU A 134 -16.34 16.18 14.57
N GLY A 135 -15.32 16.71 13.89
CA GLY A 135 -14.18 17.37 14.53
C GLY A 135 -14.59 18.61 15.33
N ALA A 136 -15.47 19.44 14.77
CA ALA A 136 -16.00 20.62 15.45
C ALA A 136 -16.83 20.25 16.70
N VAL A 137 -17.67 19.20 16.61
CA VAL A 137 -18.45 18.68 17.75
C VAL A 137 -17.53 18.15 18.84
N ALA A 138 -16.51 17.38 18.48
CA ALA A 138 -15.53 16.87 19.46
C ALA A 138 -14.78 18.01 20.16
N LEU A 139 -14.36 19.04 19.41
CA LEU A 139 -13.68 20.20 19.97
C LEU A 139 -14.60 20.98 20.94
N ALA A 140 -15.87 21.17 20.58
CA ALA A 140 -16.85 21.82 21.44
C ALA A 140 -17.10 21.04 22.74
N LEU A 141 -17.26 19.71 22.66
CA LEU A 141 -17.44 18.84 23.82
C LEU A 141 -16.21 18.85 24.74
N TYR A 142 -15.00 18.83 24.17
CA TYR A 142 -13.76 18.90 24.93
C TYR A 142 -13.58 20.26 25.60
N GLY A 143 -13.89 21.36 24.89
CA GLY A 143 -13.89 22.70 25.47
C GLY A 143 -14.90 22.83 26.62
N LEU A 144 -16.07 22.21 26.49
CA LEU A 144 -17.07 22.18 27.55
C LEU A 144 -16.59 21.36 28.76
N TRP A 145 -15.89 20.26 28.55
CA TRP A 145 -15.24 19.51 29.63
C TRP A 145 -14.21 20.35 30.39
N LEU A 146 -13.38 21.16 29.70
CA LEU A 146 -12.39 22.01 30.37
C LEU A 146 -13.03 22.97 31.38
N THR A 147 -14.23 23.47 31.08
CA THR A 147 -14.98 24.39 31.93
C THR A 147 -15.71 23.68 33.07
N TYR A 148 -16.46 22.61 32.76
CA TYR A 148 -17.38 21.98 33.71
C TYR A 148 -16.81 20.75 34.43
N ARG A 149 -15.66 20.23 33.96
CA ARG A 149 -14.97 19.04 34.49
C ARG A 149 -15.86 17.79 34.63
N VAL A 150 -16.87 17.68 33.77
CA VAL A 150 -17.77 16.52 33.70
C VAL A 150 -17.19 15.45 32.79
N ASP A 151 -16.70 14.33 33.35
CA ASP A 151 -15.98 13.30 32.59
C ASP A 151 -16.76 12.70 31.41
N LEU A 152 -18.10 12.72 31.47
CA LEU A 152 -18.97 12.30 30.36
C LEU A 152 -18.71 13.11 29.09
N LEU A 153 -18.40 14.41 29.21
CA LEU A 153 -18.11 15.27 28.06
C LEU A 153 -16.78 14.90 27.39
N ASN A 154 -15.77 14.54 28.17
CA ASN A 154 -14.49 14.07 27.64
C ASN A 154 -14.65 12.71 26.94
N ALA A 155 -15.39 11.78 27.55
CA ALA A 155 -15.70 10.49 26.95
C ALA A 155 -16.48 10.66 25.63
N ALA A 156 -17.45 11.57 25.59
CA ALA A 156 -18.21 11.87 24.38
C ALA A 156 -17.34 12.52 23.28
N ALA A 157 -16.44 13.43 23.63
CA ALA A 157 -15.49 14.03 22.69
C ALA A 157 -14.57 12.98 22.07
N PHE A 158 -14.03 12.07 22.89
CA PHE A 158 -13.20 10.97 22.44
C PHE A 158 -13.98 10.03 21.51
N ALA A 159 -15.19 9.62 21.90
CA ALA A 159 -16.04 8.76 21.09
C ALA A 159 -16.35 9.39 19.72
N ALA A 160 -16.64 10.70 19.68
CA ALA A 160 -16.88 11.43 18.44
C ALA A 160 -15.65 11.41 17.51
N LEU A 161 -14.45 11.68 18.02
CA LEU A 161 -13.22 11.60 17.21
C LEU A 161 -12.99 10.18 16.68
N PHE A 162 -13.14 9.18 17.55
CA PHE A 162 -12.93 7.79 17.20
C PHE A 162 -13.89 7.33 16.10
N LEU A 163 -15.17 7.70 16.22
CA LEU A 163 -16.17 7.41 15.19
C LEU A 163 -15.83 8.09 13.85
N GLY A 164 -15.29 9.31 13.90
CA GLY A 164 -14.84 10.04 12.71
C GLY A 164 -13.71 9.34 11.97
N VAL A 165 -12.74 8.81 12.72
CA VAL A 165 -11.64 8.02 12.16
C VAL A 165 -12.18 6.73 11.52
N ILE A 166 -13.07 6.01 12.20
CA ILE A 166 -13.67 4.78 11.65
C ILE A 166 -14.44 5.07 10.36
N LEU A 167 -15.29 6.10 10.35
CA LEU A 167 -16.08 6.47 9.18
C LEU A 167 -15.19 6.93 8.02
N ALA A 168 -14.12 7.68 8.30
CA ALA A 168 -13.15 8.10 7.29
C ALA A 168 -12.44 6.88 6.67
N TRP A 169 -12.05 5.92 7.51
CA TRP A 169 -11.40 4.69 7.09
C TRP A 169 -12.33 3.78 6.27
N LEU A 170 -13.59 3.62 6.69
CA LEU A 170 -14.59 2.85 5.92
C LEU A 170 -14.86 3.48 4.55
N ARG A 171 -14.92 4.81 4.47
CA ARG A 171 -15.12 5.51 3.19
C ARG A 171 -13.90 5.41 2.25
N GLN A 172 -12.69 5.21 2.77
CA GLN A 172 -11.52 4.92 1.91
C GLN A 172 -11.54 3.50 1.33
N ARG A 173 -12.32 2.59 1.93
CA ARG A 173 -12.45 1.19 1.48
C ARG A 173 -13.59 0.94 0.49
N SER A 174 -14.52 1.88 0.33
CA SER A 174 -15.67 1.79 -0.62
C SER A 174 -15.40 2.61 -1.87
#